data_AF-A0A1F4P6P0-F1
#
_entry.id   AF-A0A1F4P6P0-F1
#
_cell.length_a   1.000
_cell.length_b   1.000
_cell.length_c   1.000
_cell.angle_alpha   90.00
_cell.angle_beta   90.00
_cell.angle_gamma   90.00
#
_symmetry.space_group_name_H-M   'P 1'
#
loop_
_entity.id
_entity.type
_entity.pdbx_description
1 polymer ?
#
loop_
_entity_poly.entity_id
_entity_poly.type
_entity_poly.pdbx_seq_one_letter_code
_entity_poly.pdbx_strand_id
1 'polypeptide(L)'
;MGKTLRKNRPEMYIGYQISMIGDGMSFCGNEDPLLHVYLWRDENCFDDECYMRYPLAQDPPYQLISNRLIVWGDLKDGWKEYEWTFSIRLLSLDSSKALLDRVIKPAIALLAGTAVTSALPDNLPGLVIYSDESVLNPTVRESINVN
;
A
#
# COMPACT_ATOMS: atom_id res chain seq x y z
N MET A 1 11.84 -8.58 34.79
CA MET A 1 11.10 -7.31 34.71
C MET A 1 9.99 -7.48 33.68
N GLY A 2 8.76 -7.66 34.14
CA GLY A 2 7.61 -7.86 33.25
C GLY A 2 7.29 -6.56 32.53
N LYS A 3 7.34 -6.57 31.19
CA LYS A 3 6.82 -5.49 30.37
C LYS A 3 5.30 -5.47 30.56
N THR A 4 4.80 -4.46 31.24
CA THR A 4 3.37 -4.16 31.33
C THR A 4 2.86 -3.90 29.91
N LEU A 5 2.21 -4.89 29.30
CA LEU A 5 1.53 -4.71 28.02
C LEU A 5 0.50 -3.59 28.17
N ARG A 6 0.70 -2.50 27.42
CA ARG A 6 -0.17 -1.33 27.43
C ARG A 6 -1.55 -1.78 26.94
N LYS A 7 -2.56 -1.82 27.82
CA LYS A 7 -3.86 -2.47 27.61
C LYS A 7 -4.75 -1.94 26.46
N ASN A 8 -4.32 -0.92 25.69
CA ASN A 8 -5.14 -0.22 24.70
C ASN A 8 -4.39 0.09 23.37
N ARG A 9 -3.59 -0.84 22.83
CA ARG A 9 -2.97 -0.61 21.50
C ARG A 9 -4.00 -0.93 20.40
N PRO A 10 -4.18 -0.06 19.38
CA PRO A 10 -4.96 -0.41 18.19
C PRO A 10 -4.46 -1.72 17.56
N GLU A 11 -5.39 -2.54 17.07
CA GLU A 11 -5.03 -3.79 16.36
C GLU A 11 -4.49 -3.51 14.95
N MET A 12 -4.95 -2.42 14.34
CA MET A 12 -4.55 -1.96 13.01
C MET A 12 -4.40 -0.44 13.01
N TYR A 13 -3.55 0.07 12.14
CA TYR A 13 -3.22 1.48 11.98
C TYR A 13 -3.49 1.90 10.55
N ILE A 14 -4.38 2.87 10.38
CA ILE A 14 -4.45 3.61 9.12
C ILE A 14 -3.32 4.64 9.11
N GLY A 15 -2.56 4.69 8.02
CA GLY A 15 -1.47 5.64 7.92
C GLY A 15 -1.24 6.18 6.52
N TYR A 16 -0.45 7.24 6.50
CA TYR A 16 -0.18 8.08 5.34
C TYR A 16 1.32 8.33 5.28
N GLN A 17 1.97 7.81 4.25
CA GLN A 17 3.39 8.00 4.01
C GLN A 17 3.59 8.79 2.72
N ILE A 18 4.36 9.87 2.78
CA ILE A 18 4.74 10.65 1.61
C ILE A 18 6.16 10.29 1.23
N SER A 19 6.35 9.90 -0.03
CA SER A 19 7.65 9.61 -0.62
C SER A 19 7.92 10.60 -1.74
N MET A 20 8.87 11.51 -1.51
CA MET A 20 9.27 12.54 -2.49
C MET A 20 10.50 12.14 -3.30
N ILE A 21 11.34 11.29 -2.72
CA ILE A 21 12.58 10.75 -3.28
C ILE A 21 12.85 9.37 -2.67
N GLY A 22 13.73 8.59 -3.29
CA GLY A 22 14.23 7.32 -2.75
C GLY A 22 13.27 6.15 -2.90
N ASP A 23 13.47 5.11 -2.10
CA ASP A 23 12.91 3.78 -2.35
C ASP A 23 11.38 3.72 -2.35
N GLY A 24 10.69 4.62 -1.64
CA GLY A 24 9.23 4.72 -1.68
C GLY A 24 8.63 5.06 -3.05
N MET A 25 9.45 5.50 -4.01
CA MET A 25 9.01 5.80 -5.37
C MET A 25 9.75 5.00 -6.46
N SER A 26 10.65 4.10 -6.07
CA SER A 26 11.65 3.46 -6.94
C SER A 26 11.14 2.29 -7.80
N PHE A 27 9.86 2.23 -8.12
CA PHE A 27 9.35 1.22 -9.06
C PHE A 27 9.37 1.71 -10.51
N CYS A 28 9.46 0.77 -11.45
CA CYS A 28 9.58 1.08 -12.88
C CYS A 28 8.38 1.89 -13.38
N GLY A 29 8.66 3.02 -14.05
CA GLY A 29 7.64 3.87 -14.66
C GLY A 29 7.05 4.96 -13.76
N ASN A 30 7.53 5.10 -12.52
CA ASN A 30 7.17 6.21 -11.66
C ASN A 30 8.19 7.35 -11.70
N GLU A 31 7.70 8.57 -11.91
CA GLU A 31 8.49 9.81 -11.90
C GLU A 31 7.94 10.84 -10.90
N ASP A 32 6.79 10.57 -10.28
CA ASP A 32 6.09 11.51 -9.40
C ASP A 32 6.28 11.15 -7.92
N PRO A 33 6.29 12.15 -7.02
CA PRO A 33 6.11 11.92 -5.58
C PRO A 33 4.81 11.19 -5.30
N LEU A 34 4.83 10.31 -4.29
CA LEU A 34 3.69 9.44 -3.95
C LEU A 34 3.20 9.69 -2.53
N LEU A 35 1.89 9.54 -2.36
CA LEU A 35 1.24 9.31 -1.08
C LEU A 35 0.83 7.84 -1.03
N HIS A 36 1.40 7.08 -0.11
CA HIS A 36 0.97 5.73 0.23
C HIS A 36 -0.06 5.81 1.36
N VAL A 37 -1.18 5.15 1.16
CA VAL A 37 -2.27 5.03 2.13
C VAL A 37 -2.35 3.57 2.50
N TYR A 38 -2.20 3.27 3.78
CA TYR A 38 -2.05 1.89 4.22
C TYR A 38 -2.84 1.59 5.49
N LEU A 39 -3.14 0.30 5.68
CA LEU A 39 -3.69 -0.27 6.91
C LEU A 39 -2.77 -1.41 7.34
N TRP A 40 -1.99 -1.23 8.41
CA TRP A 40 -1.00 -2.22 8.89
C TRP A 40 -1.21 -2.55 10.37
N ARG A 41 -0.76 -3.73 10.84
CA ARG A 41 -0.78 -4.12 12.26
C ARG A 41 0.27 -3.36 13.05
N ASP A 42 1.40 -3.10 12.44
CA ASP A 42 2.50 -2.39 13.05
C ASP A 42 2.43 -0.88 12.79
N GLU A 43 2.94 -0.12 13.75
CA GLU A 43 3.09 1.33 13.59
C GLU A 43 4.21 1.58 12.58
N ASN A 44 4.06 2.60 11.73
CA ASN A 44 5.14 3.00 10.84
C ASN A 44 6.38 3.34 11.65
N CYS A 45 7.48 2.68 11.32
CA CYS A 45 8.79 2.90 11.90
C CYS A 45 9.80 2.97 10.76
N PHE A 46 10.39 4.14 10.55
CA PHE A 46 11.41 4.31 9.51
C PHE A 46 12.74 3.64 9.88
N ASP A 47 12.99 3.42 11.18
CA ASP A 47 14.24 2.84 11.69
C ASP A 47 14.30 1.31 11.46
N ASP A 48 13.14 0.64 11.45
CA ASP A 48 13.02 -0.82 11.31
C ASP A 48 12.56 -1.26 9.90
N GLU A 49 12.71 -0.40 8.89
CA GLU A 49 12.21 -0.61 7.52
C GLU A 49 10.70 -0.86 7.40
N CYS A 50 9.92 -0.53 8.44
CA CYS A 50 8.46 -0.61 8.44
C CYS A 50 7.85 0.62 7.75
N TYR A 51 8.15 0.77 6.46
CA TYR A 51 7.62 1.80 5.58
C TYR A 51 7.49 1.28 4.15
N MET A 52 6.63 1.91 3.36
CA MET A 52 6.38 1.50 1.98
C MET A 52 7.60 1.83 1.12
N ARG A 53 8.18 0.80 0.49
CA ARG A 53 9.38 0.93 -0.34
C ARG A 53 9.37 -0.05 -1.52
N TYR A 54 10.14 0.25 -2.55
CA TYR A 54 10.34 -0.58 -3.72
C TYR A 54 11.84 -0.86 -3.89
N PRO A 55 12.25 -2.12 -4.14
CA PRO A 55 11.40 -3.32 -4.12
C PRO A 55 10.81 -3.57 -2.72
N LEU A 56 9.64 -4.22 -2.68
CA LEU A 56 9.03 -4.66 -1.43
C LEU A 56 10.00 -5.59 -0.68
N ALA A 57 10.03 -5.47 0.65
CA ALA A 57 10.77 -6.42 1.50
C ALA A 57 10.28 -7.86 1.24
N GLN A 58 11.18 -8.84 1.29
CA GLN A 58 10.97 -10.19 0.74
C GLN A 58 10.02 -11.11 1.53
N ASP A 59 9.62 -10.76 2.75
CA ASP A 59 8.66 -11.49 3.59
C ASP A 59 7.66 -10.49 4.17
N PRO A 60 6.32 -10.70 4.19
CA PRO A 60 5.45 -11.88 3.93
C PRO A 60 4.87 -12.00 2.51
N PRO A 61 4.10 -13.07 2.16
CA PRO A 61 3.40 -13.15 0.89
C PRO A 61 2.53 -11.92 0.69
N TYR A 62 2.78 -11.20 -0.39
CA TYR A 62 1.93 -10.11 -0.85
C TYR A 62 1.28 -10.48 -2.18
N GLN A 63 0.18 -9.82 -2.48
CA GLN A 63 -0.51 -9.92 -3.75
C GLN A 63 -0.91 -8.54 -4.24
N LEU A 64 -0.93 -8.38 -5.55
CA LEU A 64 -1.42 -7.16 -6.19
C LEU A 64 -2.85 -7.38 -6.68
N ILE A 65 -3.82 -6.85 -5.94
CA ILE A 65 -5.22 -6.96 -6.30
C ILE A 65 -5.60 -5.88 -7.29
N SER A 66 -6.15 -6.32 -8.43
CA SER A 66 -6.64 -5.45 -9.51
C SER A 66 -5.61 -4.41 -9.97
N ASN A 67 -4.31 -4.73 -9.89
CA ASN A 67 -3.22 -3.84 -10.30
C ASN A 67 -3.11 -2.52 -9.53
N ARG A 68 -3.71 -2.39 -8.34
CA ARG A 68 -3.75 -1.10 -7.61
C ARG A 68 -3.68 -1.16 -6.09
N LEU A 69 -4.03 -2.31 -5.50
CA LEU A 69 -3.99 -2.52 -4.06
C LEU A 69 -2.98 -3.63 -3.76
N ILE A 70 -1.93 -3.28 -3.04
CA ILE A 70 -0.95 -4.25 -2.52
C ILE A 70 -1.53 -4.78 -1.21
N VAL A 71 -1.57 -6.10 -1.04
CA VAL A 71 -2.13 -6.74 0.15
C VAL A 71 -1.14 -7.77 0.70
N TRP A 72 -0.87 -7.75 2.00
CA TRP A 72 0.01 -8.70 2.68
C TRP A 72 -0.77 -9.70 3.52
N GLY A 73 -0.38 -10.97 3.41
CA GLY A 73 -0.97 -12.11 4.11
C GLY A 73 -1.65 -13.12 3.17
N ASP A 74 -2.04 -14.27 3.72
CA ASP A 74 -2.61 -15.38 2.95
C ASP A 74 -4.10 -15.17 2.65
N LEU A 75 -4.46 -14.68 1.46
CA LEU A 75 -5.83 -14.29 1.05
C LEU A 75 -6.94 -15.36 1.10
N LYS A 76 -6.69 -16.57 1.64
CA LYS A 76 -7.71 -17.63 1.74
C LYS A 76 -9.01 -17.21 2.41
N ASP A 77 -8.97 -16.20 3.30
CA ASP A 77 -10.14 -15.68 4.02
C ASP A 77 -10.62 -14.30 3.51
N GLY A 78 -10.03 -13.81 2.40
CA GLY A 78 -10.44 -12.60 1.67
C GLY A 78 -9.85 -11.29 2.17
N TRP A 79 -9.31 -10.46 1.25
CA TRP A 79 -8.42 -9.30 1.49
C TRP A 79 -8.76 -8.26 2.60
N LYS A 80 -9.96 -8.29 3.18
CA LYS A 80 -10.45 -7.33 4.18
C LYS A 80 -9.87 -7.52 5.58
N GLU A 81 -9.32 -8.70 5.89
CA GLU A 81 -8.65 -9.00 7.17
C GLU A 81 -7.13 -8.75 7.15
N TYR A 82 -6.65 -8.23 6.02
CA TYR A 82 -5.24 -8.19 5.68
C TYR A 82 -4.71 -6.76 5.66
N GLU A 83 -3.40 -6.68 5.74
CA GLU A 83 -2.68 -5.44 5.60
C GLU A 83 -2.69 -4.99 4.15
N TRP A 84 -2.93 -3.72 3.87
CA TRP A 84 -3.00 -3.25 2.50
C TRP A 84 -2.41 -1.86 2.30
N THR A 85 -2.06 -1.55 1.05
CA THR A 85 -1.56 -0.25 0.63
C THR A 85 -2.00 0.08 -0.80
N PHE A 86 -2.51 1.29 -1.00
CA PHE A 86 -2.63 1.89 -2.34
C PHE A 86 -1.85 3.20 -2.38
N SER A 87 -1.46 3.62 -3.58
CA SER A 87 -0.63 4.81 -3.77
C SER A 87 -1.34 5.82 -4.68
N ILE A 88 -1.23 7.11 -4.35
CA ILE A 88 -1.70 8.23 -5.15
C ILE A 88 -0.51 9.11 -5.52
N ARG A 89 -0.42 9.55 -6.79
CA ARG A 89 0.51 10.59 -7.23
C ARG A 89 0.20 11.87 -6.49
N LEU A 90 1.13 12.33 -5.67
CA LEU A 90 0.95 13.44 -4.73
C LEU A 90 0.52 14.71 -5.45
N LEU A 91 1.08 14.98 -6.63
CA LEU A 91 0.77 16.17 -7.43
C LEU A 91 -0.67 16.21 -7.94
N SER A 92 -1.39 15.10 -7.90
CA SER A 92 -2.82 15.10 -8.18
C SER A 92 -3.64 15.73 -7.04
N LEU A 93 -3.12 15.78 -5.81
CA LEU A 93 -3.85 16.26 -4.62
C LEU A 93 -3.75 17.78 -4.46
N ASP A 94 -4.39 18.52 -5.35
CA ASP A 94 -4.33 19.98 -5.46
C ASP A 94 -5.29 20.75 -4.52
N SER A 95 -6.13 20.04 -3.78
CA SER A 95 -7.20 20.64 -2.98
C SER A 95 -7.68 19.71 -1.88
N SER A 96 -8.30 20.27 -0.84
CA SER A 96 -8.95 19.46 0.21
C SER A 96 -10.06 18.56 -0.35
N LYS A 97 -10.72 18.98 -1.45
CA LYS A 97 -11.69 18.16 -2.16
C LYS A 97 -11.02 16.97 -2.85
N ALA A 98 -9.88 17.18 -3.52
CA ALA A 98 -9.09 16.10 -4.10
C ALA A 98 -8.63 15.10 -3.02
N LEU A 99 -8.15 15.58 -1.87
CA LEU A 99 -7.78 14.73 -0.75
C LEU A 99 -8.98 13.89 -0.25
N LEU A 100 -10.12 14.53 -0.02
CA LEU A 100 -11.33 13.82 0.43
C LEU A 100 -11.77 12.75 -0.58
N ASP A 101 -11.83 13.09 -1.86
CA ASP A 101 -12.38 12.21 -2.89
C ASP A 101 -11.43 11.11 -3.34
N ARG A 102 -10.11 11.33 -3.27
CA ARG A 102 -9.09 10.43 -3.85
C ARG A 102 -8.30 9.64 -2.82
N VAL A 103 -8.36 10.04 -1.55
CA VAL A 103 -7.61 9.39 -0.46
C VAL A 103 -8.58 8.93 0.63
N ILE A 104 -9.32 9.85 1.23
CA ILE A 104 -10.11 9.56 2.44
C ILE A 104 -11.31 8.66 2.12
N LYS A 105 -12.12 9.01 1.11
CA LYS A 105 -13.27 8.19 0.70
C LYS A 105 -12.87 6.78 0.23
N PRO A 106 -11.85 6.61 -0.64
CA PRO A 106 -11.35 5.28 -1.00
C PRO A 106 -10.89 4.45 0.21
N ALA A 107 -10.12 5.05 1.13
CA ALA A 107 -9.66 4.34 2.33
C ALA A 107 -10.84 3.89 3.20
N ILE A 108 -11.83 4.75 3.44
CA ILE A 108 -13.06 4.40 4.17
C ILE A 108 -13.84 3.29 3.44
N ALA A 109 -13.95 3.37 2.11
CA ALA A 109 -14.64 2.35 1.32
C ALA A 109 -13.94 0.98 1.42
N LEU A 110 -12.59 0.96 1.40
CA LEU A 110 -11.82 -0.26 1.62
C LEU A 110 -12.03 -0.82 3.03
N LEU A 111 -11.99 0.02 4.06
CA LEU A 111 -12.28 -0.36 5.45
C LEU A 111 -13.70 -0.92 5.63
N ALA A 112 -14.67 -0.41 4.87
CA ALA A 112 -16.03 -0.93 4.85
C ALA A 112 -16.17 -2.24 4.03
N GLY A 113 -15.08 -2.75 3.46
CA GLY A 113 -15.07 -3.96 2.65
C GLY A 113 -15.67 -3.78 1.25
N THR A 114 -15.68 -2.57 0.72
CA THR A 114 -16.07 -2.32 -0.68
C THR A 114 -15.06 -2.99 -1.61
N ALA A 115 -15.52 -3.61 -2.70
CA ALA A 115 -14.61 -4.25 -3.67
C ALA A 115 -13.53 -3.28 -4.18
N VAL A 116 -12.31 -3.77 -4.38
CA VAL A 116 -11.13 -2.95 -4.73
C VAL A 116 -11.38 -2.04 -5.93
N THR A 117 -11.96 -2.58 -7.02
CA THR A 117 -12.27 -1.79 -8.23
C THR A 117 -13.37 -0.75 -8.03
N SER A 118 -14.21 -0.88 -7.00
CA SER A 118 -15.23 0.12 -6.65
C SER A 118 -14.69 1.19 -5.72
N ALA A 119 -13.82 0.82 -4.77
CA ALA A 119 -13.17 1.77 -3.86
C ALA A 119 -12.05 2.57 -4.56
N LEU A 120 -11.33 1.92 -5.48
CA LEU A 120 -10.21 2.45 -6.25
C LEU A 120 -10.48 2.26 -7.75
N PRO A 121 -11.39 3.03 -8.36
CA PRO A 121 -11.77 2.86 -9.77
C PRO A 121 -10.66 3.29 -10.73
N ASP A 122 -10.68 2.77 -11.97
CA ASP A 122 -9.65 3.06 -13.01
C ASP A 122 -9.51 4.55 -13.33
N ASN A 123 -10.60 5.30 -13.18
CA ASN A 123 -10.65 6.73 -13.43
C ASN A 123 -10.36 7.59 -12.20
N LEU A 124 -9.93 7.00 -11.08
CA LEU A 124 -9.56 7.75 -9.88
C LEU A 124 -8.29 8.58 -10.18
N PRO A 125 -8.36 9.92 -10.18
CA PRO A 125 -7.22 10.72 -10.60
C PRO A 125 -6.00 10.53 -9.70
N GLY A 126 -4.86 10.29 -10.33
CA GLY A 126 -3.58 10.09 -9.64
C GLY A 126 -3.39 8.70 -9.02
N LEU A 127 -4.37 7.80 -9.07
CA LEU A 127 -4.20 6.44 -8.59
C LEU A 127 -3.05 5.75 -9.33
N VAL A 128 -2.14 5.12 -8.58
CA VAL A 128 -1.10 4.29 -9.15
C VAL A 128 -1.70 2.96 -9.57
N ILE A 129 -1.63 2.69 -10.87
CA ILE A 129 -1.96 1.39 -11.47
C ILE A 129 -0.64 0.75 -11.92
N TYR A 130 -0.28 -0.38 -11.34
CA TYR A 130 0.93 -1.13 -11.68
C TYR A 130 0.67 -2.03 -12.89
N SER A 131 1.68 -2.33 -13.70
CA SER A 131 1.48 -3.22 -14.85
C SER A 131 1.22 -4.66 -14.42
N ASP A 132 1.98 -5.15 -13.44
CA ASP A 132 1.84 -6.46 -12.80
C ASP A 132 2.65 -6.49 -11.48
N GLU A 133 2.64 -7.63 -10.79
CA GLU A 133 3.36 -7.83 -9.53
C GLU A 133 4.89 -7.69 -9.65
N SER A 134 5.47 -7.90 -10.83
CA SER A 134 6.93 -7.82 -11.01
C SER A 134 7.47 -6.39 -10.86
N VAL A 135 6.60 -5.38 -10.94
CA VAL A 135 6.96 -3.99 -10.65
C VAL A 135 7.25 -3.78 -9.16
N LEU A 136 6.62 -4.57 -8.29
CA LEU A 136 6.78 -4.48 -6.84
C LEU A 136 8.08 -5.13 -6.37
N ASN A 137 8.58 -6.12 -7.11
CA ASN A 137 9.86 -6.77 -6.85
C ASN A 137 10.45 -7.36 -8.16
N PRO A 138 11.30 -6.61 -8.87
CA PRO A 138 11.82 -7.00 -10.19
C PRO A 138 12.64 -8.29 -10.18
N THR A 139 13.27 -8.63 -9.05
CA THR A 139 14.15 -9.80 -8.89
C THR A 139 13.39 -11.13 -8.94
N VAL A 140 12.05 -11.11 -8.75
CA VAL A 140 11.19 -12.31 -8.83
C VAL A 140 11.14 -12.90 -10.25
N ARG A 141 11.45 -12.14 -11.31
CA ARG A 141 11.50 -12.68 -12.69
C ARG A 141 12.72 -13.55 -12.96
N GLU A 142 13.83 -13.37 -12.25
CA GLU A 142 15.07 -14.11 -12.53
C GLU A 142 15.03 -15.56 -12.01
N SER A 143 14.21 -15.85 -11.02
CA SER A 143 14.06 -17.20 -10.44
C SER A 143 13.04 -18.09 -11.15
N ILE A 144 12.19 -17.54 -12.03
CA ILE A 144 11.18 -18.31 -12.78
C ILE A 144 11.73 -18.78 -14.14
N ASN A 145 12.76 -18.12 -14.67
CA ASN A 145 13.39 -18.46 -15.95
C ASN A 145 14.58 -19.44 -15.84
N VAL A 146 14.78 -20.05 -14.67
CA VAL A 146 15.77 -21.12 -14.46
C VAL A 146 15.02 -22.38 -14.03
N ASN A 147 14.37 -23.05 -14.99
CA ASN A 147 14.02 -24.47 -14.95
C ASN A 147 13.78 -25.00 -16.36
#